data_AF-A0A7H0IA75-F1
#
_entry.id   AF-A0A7H0IA75-F1
#
_cell.length_a   1.000
_cell.length_b   1.000
_cell.length_c   1.000
_cell.angle_alpha   90.00
_cell.angle_beta   90.00
_cell.angle_gamma   90.00
#
_symmetry.space_group_name_H-M   'P 1'
#
loop_
_entity.id
_entity.type
_entity.pdbx_description
1 polymer ?
#
loop_
_entity_poly.entity_id
_entity_poly.type
_entity_poly.pdbx_seq_one_letter_code
_entity_poly.pdbx_strand_id
1 'polypeptide(L)'
;MSSRGSSEKYSVNLPEDLAEAVRQHVGPGGFSAYLAEALEQRVAMDKLRDIVADFETGNDPLMREEIDAARARLLGGGPVPE
;
A
#
# COMPACT_ATOMS: atom_id res chain seq x y z
N MET A 1 -12.57 27.95 4.94
CA MET A 1 -11.54 28.02 6.00
C MET A 1 -10.60 26.84 5.80
N SER A 2 -9.45 27.05 5.15
CA SER A 2 -8.56 25.96 4.76
C SER A 2 -7.72 25.51 5.96
N SER A 3 -7.99 24.32 6.50
CA SER A 3 -7.05 23.62 7.35
C SER A 3 -5.90 23.13 6.47
N ARG A 4 -4.81 23.90 6.43
CA ARG A 4 -3.52 23.40 5.95
C ARG A 4 -3.07 22.35 6.97
N GLY A 5 -2.91 21.09 6.52
CA GLY A 5 -2.55 19.97 7.37
C GLY A 5 -1.35 20.29 8.26
N SER A 6 -1.53 20.18 9.58
CA SER A 6 -0.44 20.35 10.53
C SER A 6 0.43 19.11 10.50
N SER A 7 1.69 19.24 10.07
CA SER A 7 2.69 18.20 10.29
C SER A 7 3.14 18.23 11.74
N GLU A 8 2.85 17.18 12.50
CA GLU A 8 3.41 17.00 13.84
C GLU A 8 4.76 16.30 13.75
N LYS A 9 5.72 16.73 14.60
CA LYS A 9 7.04 16.11 14.64
C LYS A 9 7.02 14.93 15.61
N TYR A 10 7.25 13.74 15.08
CA TYR A 10 7.45 12.53 15.84
C TYR A 10 8.93 12.14 15.80
N SER A 11 9.49 11.78 16.96
CA SER A 11 10.87 11.27 17.06
C SER A 11 10.83 9.76 17.16
N VAL A 12 11.56 9.08 16.29
CA VAL A 12 11.66 7.61 16.25
C VAL A 12 13.12 7.19 16.14
N ASN A 13 13.45 6.03 16.70
CA ASN A 13 14.77 5.44 16.52
C ASN A 13 14.78 4.63 15.22
N LEU A 14 15.77 4.87 14.38
CA LEU A 14 15.99 4.15 13.13
C LEU A 14 17.40 3.56 13.15
N PRO A 15 17.60 2.33 12.63
CA PRO A 15 18.93 1.80 12.36
C PRO A 15 19.74 2.80 11.50
N GLU A 16 21.00 3.01 11.86
CA GLU A 16 21.86 4.01 11.22
C GLU A 16 22.08 3.71 9.74
N ASP A 17 22.34 2.43 9.43
CA ASP A 17 22.48 1.91 8.07
C ASP A 17 21.24 2.20 7.21
N LEU A 18 20.04 2.00 7.76
CA LEU A 18 18.80 2.30 7.07
C LEU A 18 18.61 3.81 6.87
N ALA A 19 18.93 4.62 7.88
CA ALA A 19 18.86 6.08 7.76
C ALA A 19 19.79 6.61 6.66
N GLU A 20 21.01 6.09 6.58
CA GLU A 20 21.97 6.46 5.53
C GLU A 20 21.51 6.02 4.14
N ALA A 21 21.04 4.77 4.00
CA ALA A 21 20.53 4.26 2.74
C ALA A 21 19.38 5.13 2.19
N VAL A 22 18.43 5.53 3.05
CA VAL A 22 17.35 6.43 2.65
C VAL A 22 17.88 7.80 2.27
N ARG A 23 18.79 8.40 3.05
CA ARG A 23 19.38 9.71 2.72
C ARG A 23 20.11 9.69 1.37
N GLN A 24 20.86 8.63 1.08
CA GLN A 24 21.53 8.45 -0.20
C GLN A 24 20.55 8.30 -1.36
N HIS A 25 19.42 7.62 -1.13
CA HIS A 25 18.40 7.40 -2.14
C HIS A 25 17.62 8.68 -2.50
N VAL A 26 17.21 9.46 -1.51
CA VAL A 26 16.26 10.59 -1.72
C VAL A 26 16.93 11.97 -1.74
N GLY A 27 18.20 12.05 -1.34
CA GLY A 27 18.95 13.30 -1.31
C GLY A 27 18.51 14.27 -0.20
N PRO A 28 19.06 15.50 -0.21
CA PRO A 28 18.82 16.49 0.84
C PRO A 28 17.35 16.95 0.85
N GLY A 29 16.72 16.89 2.03
CA GLY A 29 15.35 17.36 2.25
C GLY A 29 14.24 16.35 1.91
N GLY A 30 14.55 15.24 1.23
CA GLY A 30 13.56 14.22 0.86
C GLY A 30 13.24 13.19 1.95
N PHE A 31 14.04 13.14 3.03
CA PHE A 31 13.99 12.06 4.03
C PHE A 31 12.62 11.92 4.70
N SER A 32 12.06 13.03 5.19
CA SER A 32 10.75 12.98 5.89
C SER A 32 9.59 12.68 4.94
N ALA A 33 9.64 13.19 3.70
CA ALA A 33 8.60 12.92 2.71
C ALA A 33 8.60 11.44 2.31
N TYR A 34 9.78 10.87 2.08
CA TYR A 34 9.94 9.46 1.77
C TYR A 34 9.41 8.55 2.89
N LEU A 35 9.75 8.87 4.15
CA LEU A 35 9.24 8.11 5.28
C LEU A 35 7.72 8.23 5.41
N ALA A 36 7.15 9.41 5.18
CA ALA A 36 5.71 9.61 5.22
C ALA A 36 5.02 8.76 4.15
N GLU A 37 5.47 8.82 2.90
CA GLU A 37 4.92 8.03 1.79
C GLU A 37 5.04 6.52 2.04
N ALA A 38 6.20 6.06 2.52
CA ALA A 38 6.42 4.65 2.84
C ALA A 38 5.50 4.17 3.98
N LEU A 39 5.29 5.00 5.01
CA LEU A 39 4.38 4.69 6.11
C LEU A 39 2.92 4.69 5.66
N GLU A 40 2.51 5.66 4.83
CA GLU A 40 1.16 5.70 4.24
C GLU A 40 0.89 4.44 3.42
N GLN A 41 1.82 4.05 2.54
CA GLN A 41 1.71 2.83 1.76
C GLN A 41 1.66 1.60 2.67
N ARG A 42 2.48 1.56 3.73
CA ARG A 42 2.49 0.42 4.65
C ARG A 42 1.16 0.26 5.38
N VAL A 43 0.62 1.35 5.91
CA VAL A 43 -0.70 1.35 6.58
C VAL A 43 -1.81 0.92 5.62
N ALA A 44 -1.77 1.38 4.36
CA ALA A 44 -2.73 0.95 3.35
C ALA A 44 -2.65 -0.56 3.07
N MET A 45 -1.44 -1.11 2.97
CA MET A 45 -1.23 -2.54 2.76
C MET A 45 -1.61 -3.39 3.97
N ASP A 46 -1.35 -2.92 5.20
CA ASP A 46 -1.78 -3.63 6.40
C ASP A 46 -3.32 -3.71 6.48
N LYS A 47 -4.04 -2.61 6.18
CA LYS A 47 -5.51 -2.62 6.06
C LYS A 47 -6.02 -3.53 4.95
N LEU A 48 -5.34 -3.54 3.79
CA LEU A 48 -5.70 -4.44 2.70
C LEU A 48 -5.56 -5.91 3.11
N ARG A 49 -4.49 -6.26 3.84
CA ARG A 49 -4.30 -7.62 4.36
C ARG A 49 -5.45 -8.03 5.27
N ASP A 50 -5.91 -7.13 6.14
CA ASP A 50 -7.04 -7.43 7.03
C ASP A 50 -8.32 -7.74 6.23
N ILE A 51 -8.61 -6.96 5.18
CA ILE A 51 -9.74 -7.21 4.27
C ILE A 51 -9.62 -8.57 3.57
N VAL A 52 -8.41 -8.92 3.11
CA VAL A 52 -8.16 -10.21 2.45
C VAL A 52 -8.35 -11.37 3.42
N ALA A 53 -7.83 -11.26 4.65
CA ALA A 53 -7.97 -12.30 5.68
C ALA A 53 -9.44 -12.53 6.06
N ASP A 54 -10.23 -11.46 6.16
CA ASP A 54 -11.68 -11.55 6.38
C ASP A 54 -12.38 -12.26 5.21
N PHE A 55 -12.00 -11.95 3.97
CA PHE A 55 -12.53 -12.63 2.79
C PHE A 55 -12.21 -14.13 2.78
N GLU A 56 -10.96 -14.51 3.05
CA GLU A 56 -10.50 -15.91 3.07
C GLU A 56 -11.16 -16.75 4.18
N THR A 57 -11.66 -16.13 5.25
CA THR A 57 -12.36 -16.84 6.33
C THR A 57 -13.72 -17.38 5.89
N GLY A 58 -14.39 -16.70 4.96
CA GLY A 58 -15.76 -17.02 4.57
C GLY A 58 -15.92 -17.56 3.15
N ASN A 59 -14.85 -17.58 2.35
CA ASN A 59 -14.90 -17.94 0.94
C ASN A 59 -13.89 -19.03 0.62
N ASP A 60 -14.26 -19.93 -0.29
CA ASP A 60 -13.32 -20.92 -0.84
C ASP A 60 -12.21 -20.22 -1.66
N PRO A 61 -11.05 -20.86 -1.83
CA PRO A 61 -9.97 -20.32 -2.66
C PRO A 61 -10.46 -20.00 -4.09
N LEU A 62 -10.14 -18.80 -4.57
CA LEU A 62 -10.47 -18.40 -5.93
C LEU A 62 -9.72 -19.26 -6.96
N MET A 63 -10.46 -19.83 -7.91
CA MET A 63 -9.86 -20.57 -9.02
C MET A 63 -9.23 -19.62 -10.03
N ARG A 64 -8.23 -20.12 -10.75
CA ARG A 64 -7.48 -19.30 -11.69
C ARG A 64 -8.36 -18.77 -12.82
N GLU A 65 -9.29 -19.61 -13.29
CA GLU A 65 -10.26 -19.27 -14.33
C GLU A 65 -11.16 -18.10 -13.90
N GLU A 66 -11.61 -18.08 -12.64
CA GLU A 66 -12.46 -17.03 -12.07
C GLU A 66 -11.72 -15.69 -12.00
N ILE A 67 -10.44 -15.73 -11.56
CA ILE A 67 -9.57 -14.56 -11.50
C ILE A 67 -9.33 -13.98 -12.90
N ASP A 68 -9.04 -14.83 -13.88
CA ASP A 68 -8.73 -14.39 -15.24
C ASP A 68 -9.99 -13.85 -15.95
N ALA A 69 -11.18 -14.43 -15.70
CA ALA A 69 -12.46 -13.87 -16.15
C ALA A 69 -12.75 -12.50 -15.51
N ALA A 70 -12.53 -12.34 -14.20
CA ALA A 70 -12.71 -11.08 -13.50
C ALA A 70 -11.75 -9.98 -14.03
N ARG A 71 -10.48 -10.31 -14.27
CA ARG A 71 -9.50 -9.40 -14.87
C ARG A 71 -9.91 -8.95 -16.26
N ALA A 72 -10.36 -9.89 -17.09
CA ALA A 72 -10.81 -9.57 -18.44
C ALA A 72 -12.02 -8.64 -18.43
N ARG A 73 -12.92 -8.78 -17.44
CA ARG A 73 -14.04 -7.84 -17.22
C ARG A 73 -13.57 -6.45 -16.80
N LEU A 74 -12.63 -6.36 -15.84
CA LEU A 74 -12.11 -5.08 -15.33
C LEU A 74 -11.34 -4.28 -16.38
N LEU A 75 -10.63 -4.97 -17.29
CA LEU A 75 -9.82 -4.37 -18.35
C LEU A 75 -10.63 -4.18 -19.66
N GLY A 76 -11.94 -4.45 -19.65
CA GLY A 76 -12.85 -4.22 -20.78
C GLY A 76 -12.71 -5.20 -21.94
N GLY A 77 -12.15 -6.40 -21.71
CA GLY A 77 -11.70 -7.31 -22.78
C GLY A 77 -12.08 -8.80 -22.63
N GLY A 78 -13.12 -9.20 -21.89
CA GLY A 78 -13.48 -10.62 -21.80
C GLY A 78 -14.97 -10.95 -21.69
N PRO A 79 -15.39 -12.13 -22.17
CA PRO A 79 -16.78 -12.57 -22.17
C PRO A 79 -17.29 -12.82 -20.75
N VAL A 80 -18.59 -12.61 -20.55
CA VAL A 80 -19.30 -12.97 -19.31
C VAL A 80 -19.46 -14.50 -19.30
N PRO A 81 -18.96 -15.23 -18.27
CA PRO A 81 -19.33 -16.63 -18.11
C PRO A 81 -20.84 -16.73 -17.81
N GLU A 82 -21.55 -17.63 -18.49
CA GLU A 82 -22.95 -17.99 -18.15
C GLU A 82 -23.04 -18.65 -16.78
#